data_AF-A0A940SX67-F1
#
_entry.id   AF-A0A940SX67-F1
#
_cell.length_a   1.000
_cell.length_b   1.000
_cell.length_c   1.000
_cell.angle_alpha   90.00
_cell.angle_beta   90.00
_cell.angle_gamma   90.00
#
_symmetry.space_group_name_H-M   'P 1'
#
loop_
_entity.id
_entity.type
_entity.pdbx_description
1 polymer ?
#
loop_
_entity_poly.entity_id
_entity_poly.type
_entity_poly.pdbx_seq_one_letter_code
_entity_poly.pdbx_strand_id
1 'polypeptide(L)'
;MSIIPKKEKVVGTIVELYTMGPETQTYANGKKAIFSYRIDDKVYNSTNRIYVPLASRLGDQLAIYYEVGNPSKVFRKLLQSASDTK
;
A
#
# COMPACT_ATOMS: atom_id res chain seq x y z
N MET A 1 -20.83 15.25 7.05
CA MET A 1 -20.42 14.66 5.75
C MET A 1 -19.04 14.05 5.92
N SER A 2 -18.91 12.73 5.82
CA SER A 2 -17.60 12.09 5.77
C SER A 2 -17.11 12.10 4.33
N ILE A 3 -16.09 12.90 4.04
CA ILE A 3 -15.45 12.94 2.73
C ILE A 3 -14.56 11.70 2.65
N ILE A 4 -14.98 10.68 1.91
CA ILE A 4 -14.14 9.50 1.67
C ILE A 4 -13.02 9.95 0.72
N PRO A 5 -11.74 9.80 1.08
CA PRO A 5 -10.66 10.21 0.21
C PRO A 5 -10.65 9.38 -1.08
N LYS A 6 -10.64 10.07 -2.23
CA LYS A 6 -10.51 9.44 -3.55
C LYS A 6 -9.17 8.72 -3.63
N LYS A 7 -9.19 7.49 -4.17
CA LYS A 7 -8.00 6.67 -4.37
C LYS A 7 -7.92 6.21 -5.81
N GLU A 8 -6.70 6.14 -6.34
CA GLU A 8 -6.43 5.71 -7.71
C GLU A 8 -5.36 4.63 -7.74
N LYS A 9 -5.46 3.74 -8.74
CA LYS A 9 -4.58 2.60 -8.88
C LYS A 9 -3.29 3.01 -9.61
N VAL A 10 -2.16 2.50 -9.14
CA VAL A 10 -0.86 2.66 -9.80
C VAL A 10 -0.02 1.40 -9.61
N VAL A 11 0.94 1.17 -10.50
CA VAL A 11 1.97 0.14 -10.30
C VAL A 11 3.14 0.77 -9.55
N GLY A 12 3.42 0.25 -8.35
CA GLY A 12 4.56 0.67 -7.55
C GLY A 12 5.61 -0.41 -7.41
N THR A 13 6.84 0.02 -7.22
CA THR A 13 8.01 -0.84 -7.01
C THR A 13 8.36 -0.86 -5.53
N ILE A 14 8.58 -2.05 -4.95
CA ILE A 14 9.01 -2.18 -3.57
C ILE A 14 10.44 -1.66 -3.43
N VAL A 15 10.62 -0.64 -2.59
CA VAL A 15 11.95 -0.05 -2.31
C VAL A 15 12.46 -0.35 -0.91
N GLU A 16 11.58 -0.74 0.02
CA GLU A 16 11.96 -1.22 1.35
C GLU A 16 11.02 -2.33 1.82
N LEU A 17 11.57 -3.31 2.55
CA LEU A 17 10.84 -4.42 3.15
C LEU A 17 11.09 -4.50 4.65
N TYR A 18 10.02 -4.74 5.39
CA TYR A 18 10.02 -4.88 6.83
C TYR A 18 9.38 -6.22 7.20
N THR A 19 10.17 -7.10 7.80
CA THR A 19 9.69 -8.36 8.36
C THR A 19 9.40 -8.13 9.85
N MET A 20 8.20 -8.49 10.32
CA MET A 20 7.91 -8.44 11.75
C MET A 20 8.68 -9.56 12.45
N GLY A 21 9.37 -9.24 13.55
CA GLY A 21 10.18 -10.20 14.30
C GLY A 21 9.36 -11.32 14.95
N PRO A 22 10.02 -12.39 15.42
CA PRO A 22 9.36 -13.61 15.92
C PRO A 22 8.44 -13.40 17.14
N GLU A 23 8.63 -12.32 17.91
CA GLU A 23 7.81 -12.04 19.10
C GLU A 23 6.36 -11.60 18.80
N THR A 24 6.04 -11.29 17.54
CA THR A 24 4.70 -10.81 17.12
C THR A 24 4.00 -11.76 16.14
N GLN A 25 4.47 -13.01 16.08
CA GLN A 25 4.14 -14.02 15.07
C GLN A 25 2.74 -14.66 15.22
N THR A 26 1.80 -14.00 15.90
CA THR A 26 0.43 -14.49 16.09
C THR A 26 -0.56 -14.05 15.02
N TYR A 27 -0.23 -13.06 14.17
CA TYR A 27 -1.16 -12.60 13.13
C TYR A 27 -0.48 -12.31 11.78
N ALA A 28 -0.46 -13.35 10.95
CA ALA A 28 -0.14 -13.37 9.52
C ALA A 28 1.32 -13.13 9.12
N ASN A 29 1.87 -14.10 8.37
CA ASN A 29 3.17 -14.09 7.70
C ASN A 29 3.26 -13.01 6.58
N GLY A 30 3.12 -11.74 6.94
CA GLY A 30 3.15 -10.62 6.01
C GLY A 30 4.42 -9.79 6.19
N LYS A 31 5.10 -9.49 5.08
CA LYS A 31 6.05 -8.37 5.06
C LYS A 31 5.25 -7.07 4.92
N LYS A 32 5.80 -5.97 5.44
CA LYS A 32 5.33 -4.63 5.13
C LYS A 32 6.32 -3.96 4.18
N ALA A 33 5.84 -3.15 3.25
CA ALA A 33 6.69 -2.52 2.24
C ALA A 33 6.44 -1.03 2.09
N ILE A 34 7.51 -0.30 1.72
CA ILE A 34 7.45 1.04 1.13
C ILE A 34 7.55 0.91 -0.38
N PHE A 35 6.78 1.73 -1.10
CA PHE A 35 6.70 1.72 -2.55
C PHE A 35 7.21 3.02 -3.15
N SER A 36 7.92 2.92 -4.27
CA SER A 36 8.19 4.03 -5.18
C SER A 36 7.38 3.86 -6.46
N TYR A 37 6.74 4.94 -6.93
CA TYR A 37 5.92 4.93 -8.13
C TYR A 37 5.88 6.32 -8.78
N ARG A 38 5.42 6.37 -10.01
CA ARG A 38 5.32 7.59 -10.80
C ARG A 38 3.86 7.93 -11.07
N ILE A 39 3.52 9.21 -10.90
CA ILE A 39 2.26 9.82 -11.37
C ILE A 39 2.69 10.95 -12.30
N ASP A 40 2.30 10.87 -13.57
CA ASP A 40 2.79 11.74 -14.65
C ASP A 40 4.32 11.78 -14.68
N ASP A 41 4.95 12.95 -14.49
CA ASP A 41 6.41 13.13 -14.48
C ASP A 41 7.03 13.13 -13.08
N LYS A 42 6.24 12.87 -12.02
CA LYS A 42 6.70 12.96 -10.64
C LYS A 42 6.78 11.59 -9.96
N VAL A 43 7.91 11.33 -9.32
CA VAL A 43 8.13 10.14 -8.51
C VAL A 43 7.71 10.41 -7.07
N TYR A 44 6.99 9.46 -6.50
CA TYR A 44 6.54 9.46 -5.11
C TYR A 44 7.06 8.21 -4.42
N ASN A 45 7.50 8.39 -3.17
CA ASN A 45 7.71 7.30 -2.23
C ASN A 45 6.57 7.31 -1.21
N SER A 46 6.09 6.13 -0.85
CA SER A 46 5.06 6.03 0.18
C SER A 46 5.64 6.36 1.55
N THR A 47 4.89 7.08 2.39
CA THR A 47 5.30 7.38 3.77
C THR A 47 4.81 6.31 4.75
N ASN A 48 3.71 5.63 4.41
CA ASN A 48 3.21 4.50 5.17
C ASN A 48 3.63 3.17 4.54
N ARG A 49 3.73 2.14 5.39
CA ARG A 49 4.00 0.76 4.97
C ARG A 49 2.68 0.00 4.82
N ILE A 50 2.57 -0.82 3.78
CA ILE A 50 1.40 -1.71 3.59
C ILE A 50 1.84 -3.17 3.52
N TYR A 51 0.94 -4.08 3.88
CA TYR A 51 1.21 -5.52 3.80
C TYR A 51 1.38 -5.99 2.35
N VAL A 52 2.40 -6.81 2.13
CA VAL A 52 2.70 -7.46 0.85
C VAL A 52 2.83 -8.98 1.05
N PRO A 53 2.70 -9.79 -0.01
CA PRO A 53 2.96 -11.22 0.06
C PRO A 53 4.35 -11.52 0.66
N LEU A 54 4.47 -12.60 1.43
CA LEU A 54 5.75 -13.00 2.04
C LEU A 54 6.87 -13.21 1.01
N ALA A 55 6.50 -13.73 -0.17
CA ALA A 55 7.41 -13.98 -1.27
C ALA A 55 7.98 -12.71 -1.92
N SER A 56 7.43 -11.52 -1.59
CA SER A 56 7.85 -10.26 -2.19
C SER A 56 9.30 -9.92 -1.85
N ARG A 57 9.98 -9.30 -2.81
CA ARG A 57 11.40 -8.91 -2.79
C ARG A 57 11.53 -7.41 -3.12
N LEU A 58 12.70 -6.85 -2.82
CA LEU A 58 13.05 -5.51 -3.27
C LEU A 58 13.06 -5.49 -4.81
N GLY A 59 12.50 -4.45 -5.41
CA GLY A 59 12.35 -4.33 -6.87
C GLY A 59 11.09 -4.97 -7.45
N ASP A 60 10.35 -5.79 -6.66
CA ASP A 60 9.08 -6.33 -7.15
C ASP A 60 8.06 -5.22 -7.40
N GLN A 61 7.26 -5.38 -8.44
CA GLN A 61 6.19 -4.45 -8.80
C GLN A 61 4.83 -4.99 -8.38
N LEU A 62 4.03 -4.15 -7.73
CA LEU A 62 2.66 -4.48 -7.31
C LEU A 62 1.70 -3.34 -7.61
N ALA A 63 0.48 -3.71 -7.95
CA ALA A 63 -0.62 -2.75 -7.99
C ALA A 63 -0.97 -2.28 -6.57
N ILE A 64 -0.93 -0.96 -6.37
CA ILE A 64 -1.29 -0.29 -5.13
C ILE A 64 -2.28 0.83 -5.44
N TYR A 65 -2.87 1.41 -4.40
CA TYR A 65 -3.75 2.57 -4.53
C TYR A 65 -3.19 3.73 -3.73
N TYR A 66 -3.02 4.89 -4.35
CA TYR A 66 -2.62 6.12 -3.67
C TYR A 66 -3.84 7.00 -3.37
N GLU A 67 -3.76 7.79 -2.29
CA GLU A 67 -4.76 8.82 -1.99
C GLU A 67 -4.52 10.05 -2.87
N VAL A 68 -5.51 10.47 -3.67
CA VAL A 68 -5.32 11.55 -4.67
C VAL A 68 -4.92 12.88 -4.00
N GLY A 69 -5.47 13.18 -2.82
CA GLY A 69 -5.11 14.36 -2.04
C GLY A 69 -3.79 14.25 -1.27
N ASN A 70 -3.23 13.06 -1.14
CA ASN A 70 -1.93 12.82 -0.51
C ASN A 70 -1.24 11.63 -1.18
N PRO A 71 -0.58 11.85 -2.34
CA PRO A 71 -0.01 10.78 -3.13
C PRO A 71 1.18 10.07 -2.51
N SER A 72 1.56 10.34 -1.25
CA SER A 72 2.51 9.52 -0.49
C SER A 72 1.82 8.49 0.40
N LYS A 73 0.50 8.52 0.52
CA LYS A 73 -0.27 7.59 1.34
C LYS A 73 -0.90 6.51 0.48
N VAL A 74 -0.53 5.25 0.73
CA VAL A 74 -0.89 4.11 -0.12
C VAL A 74 -1.70 3.03 0.60
N PHE A 75 -2.41 2.23 -0.18
CA PHE A 75 -3.28 1.15 0.27
C PHE A 75 -3.17 -0.07 -0.64
N ARG A 76 -3.33 -1.26 -0.07
CA ARG A 76 -3.36 -2.52 -0.84
C ARG A 76 -4.68 -2.71 -1.61
N LYS A 77 -5.78 -2.16 -1.09
CA LYS A 77 -7.12 -2.32 -1.64
C LYS A 77 -7.86 -0.97 -1.63
N LEU A 78 -8.76 -0.77 -2.58
CA LEU A 78 -9.85 0.19 -2.44
C LEU A 78 -10.71 -0.27 -1.26
N LEU A 79 -10.89 0.57 -0.25
CA LEU A 79 -11.97 0.34 0.70
C LEU A 79 -13.25 0.71 -0.05
N GLN A 80 -14.12 -0.27 -0.34
CA GLN A 80 -15.50 0.01 -0.72
C GLN A 80 -16.14 0.73 0.47
N SER A 81 -16.88 1.81 0.21
CA SER A 81 -17.81 2.38 1.18
C SER A 81 -18.70 1.26 1.74
N ALA A 82 -18.84 1.19 3.06
CA ALA A 82 -19.79 0.30 3.71
C ALA A 82 -21.21 0.68 3.26
N SER A 83 -21.70 0.00 2.23
CA SER A 83 -23.10 0.02 1.78
C SER A 83 -23.37 -1.31 1.10
N ASP A 84 -23.15 -2.39 1.83
CA ASP A 84 -23.71 -3.71 1.53
C ASP A 84 -23.68 -4.53 2.83
N THR A 85 -24.48 -4.08 3.80
CA THR A 85 -25.07 -5.01 4.78
C THR A 85 -26.49 -5.23 4.30
N LYS A 86 -26.72 -6.35 3.61
CA LYS A 86 -28.06 -6.93 3.44
C LYS A 86 -28.38 -7.78 4.65
#